data_AF-A0A7V9RHP6-F1
#
_entry.id   AF-A0A7V9RHP6-F1
#
_cell.length_a   1.000
_cell.length_b   1.000
_cell.length_c   1.000
_cell.angle_alpha   90.00
_cell.angle_beta   90.00
_cell.angle_gamma   90.00
#
_symmetry.space_group_name_H-M   'P 1'
#
loop_
_entity.id
_entity.type
_entity.pdbx_description
1 polymer ?
#
loop_
_entity_poly.entity_id
_entity_poly.type
_entity_poly.pdbx_seq_one_letter_code
_entity_poly.pdbx_strand_id
1 'polypeptide(L)'
;MTDEATFQRLLREHPDDAATWLVYADWLETTGEQHRATVVRLHRELAGLTEHLPRLACARRVLDEAKGLPRAWLAKFPAKHSIEGECWAARDSQGGVYLVVFAADGKLLFKQGDAGDTLDEDDEPDETEGDGRWMQIGDAMTFSIAHHDDRKKDFSRQDGVLTNDTLSGIGSNADGDIWTWSLGSIPIEEFERDTLPALPDEPSDSSTRSTPKRKHVLPRRRWK
;
A
#
# COMPACT_ATOMS: atom_id res chain seq x y z
N MET A 1 -13.54 -12.18 -32.72
CA MET A 1 -12.77 -11.10 -32.07
C MET A 1 -12.59 -11.52 -30.62
N THR A 2 -11.37 -11.73 -30.18
CA THR A 2 -11.07 -12.04 -28.77
C THR A 2 -11.38 -10.80 -27.94
N ASP A 3 -12.11 -10.96 -26.85
CA ASP A 3 -12.42 -9.88 -25.92
C ASP A 3 -11.29 -9.71 -24.90
N GLU A 4 -11.03 -8.48 -24.45
CA GLU A 4 -10.02 -8.11 -23.45
C GLU A 4 -10.16 -8.96 -22.18
N ALA A 5 -11.41 -9.24 -21.77
CA ALA A 5 -11.71 -10.08 -20.61
C ALA A 5 -11.13 -11.49 -20.72
N THR A 6 -10.96 -12.02 -21.95
CA THR A 6 -10.35 -13.34 -22.18
C THR A 6 -8.86 -13.31 -21.87
N PHE A 7 -8.14 -12.28 -22.34
CA PHE A 7 -6.72 -12.10 -22.02
C PHE A 7 -6.51 -11.91 -20.51
N GLN A 8 -7.31 -11.04 -19.88
CA GLN A 8 -7.23 -10.80 -18.45
C GLN A 8 -7.54 -12.05 -17.60
N ARG A 9 -8.42 -12.94 -18.07
CA ARG A 9 -8.61 -14.24 -17.42
C ARG A 9 -7.38 -15.13 -17.58
N LEU A 10 -6.87 -15.28 -18.80
CA LEU A 10 -5.69 -16.12 -19.06
C LEU A 10 -4.45 -15.65 -18.28
N LEU A 11 -4.24 -14.33 -18.17
CA LEU A 11 -3.12 -13.78 -17.39
C LEU A 11 -3.25 -14.03 -15.89
N ARG A 12 -4.47 -14.11 -15.35
CA ARG A 12 -4.69 -14.49 -13.95
C ARG A 12 -4.49 -15.99 -13.72
N GLU A 13 -4.91 -16.82 -14.67
CA GLU A 13 -4.77 -18.28 -14.61
C GLU A 13 -3.32 -18.73 -14.85
N HIS A 14 -2.59 -18.00 -15.69
CA HIS A 14 -1.24 -18.32 -16.15
C HIS A 14 -0.35 -17.06 -16.13
N PRO A 15 -0.02 -16.51 -14.95
CA PRO A 15 0.76 -15.27 -14.83
C PRO A 15 2.18 -15.39 -15.41
N ASP A 16 2.73 -16.61 -15.49
CA ASP A 16 4.07 -16.86 -16.03
C ASP A 16 4.10 -17.11 -17.55
N ASP A 17 2.93 -17.20 -18.22
CA ASP A 17 2.86 -17.46 -19.66
C ASP A 17 3.24 -16.22 -20.49
N ALA A 18 4.54 -16.13 -20.80
CA ALA A 18 5.12 -15.05 -21.59
C ALA A 18 4.44 -14.84 -22.95
N ALA A 19 3.95 -15.91 -23.59
CA ALA A 19 3.31 -15.80 -24.89
C ALA A 19 1.96 -15.07 -24.77
N THR A 20 1.16 -15.41 -23.76
CA THR A 20 -0.11 -14.73 -23.50
C THR A 20 0.08 -13.23 -23.22
N TRP A 21 1.12 -12.86 -22.46
CA TRP A 21 1.47 -11.44 -22.21
C TRP A 21 1.77 -10.68 -23.50
N LEU A 22 2.58 -11.25 -24.39
CA LEU A 22 2.96 -10.60 -25.65
C LEU A 22 1.77 -10.49 -26.61
N VAL A 23 0.98 -11.55 -26.75
CA VAL A 23 -0.23 -11.54 -27.59
C VAL A 23 -1.23 -10.49 -27.09
N TYR A 24 -1.38 -10.33 -25.77
CA TYR A 24 -2.24 -9.28 -25.21
C TYR A 24 -1.72 -7.87 -25.51
N ALA A 25 -0.41 -7.65 -25.38
CA ALA A 25 0.21 -6.37 -25.73
C ALA A 25 0.03 -6.03 -27.22
N ASP A 26 0.26 -7.00 -28.11
CA ASP A 26 0.09 -6.81 -29.56
C ASP A 26 -1.39 -6.52 -29.89
N TRP A 27 -2.33 -7.21 -29.24
CA TRP A 27 -3.76 -6.93 -29.39
C TRP A 27 -4.10 -5.49 -28.99
N LEU A 28 -3.60 -5.01 -27.84
CA LEU A 28 -3.78 -3.63 -27.39
C LEU A 28 -3.27 -2.62 -28.42
N GLU A 29 -2.08 -2.84 -29.01
CA GLU A 29 -1.54 -1.99 -30.06
C GLU A 29 -2.42 -1.96 -31.30
N THR A 30 -2.92 -3.12 -31.75
CA THR A 30 -3.82 -3.18 -32.92
C THR A 30 -5.14 -2.44 -32.69
N THR A 31 -5.56 -2.27 -31.44
CA THR A 31 -6.75 -1.48 -31.07
C THR A 31 -6.45 -0.01 -30.78
N GLY A 32 -5.19 0.42 -30.90
CA GLY A 32 -4.75 1.80 -30.65
C GLY A 32 -4.42 2.13 -29.19
N GLU A 33 -4.37 1.12 -28.31
CA GLU A 33 -4.11 1.25 -26.87
C GLU A 33 -2.60 1.13 -26.57
N GLN A 34 -1.78 1.91 -27.29
CA GLN A 34 -0.31 1.82 -27.25
C GLN A 34 0.25 1.93 -25.83
N HIS A 35 -0.28 2.85 -25.01
CA HIS A 35 0.21 3.09 -23.65
C HIS A 35 -0.03 1.88 -22.73
N ARG A 36 -1.21 1.25 -22.82
CA ARG A 36 -1.51 0.01 -22.11
C ARG A 36 -0.59 -1.12 -22.57
N ALA A 37 -0.35 -1.25 -23.87
CA ALA A 37 0.55 -2.26 -24.41
C ALA A 37 1.98 -2.13 -23.86
N THR A 38 2.49 -0.90 -23.74
CA THR A 38 3.79 -0.63 -23.12
C THR A 38 3.84 -1.13 -21.68
N VAL A 39 2.83 -0.81 -20.86
CA VAL A 39 2.75 -1.29 -19.47
C VAL A 39 2.71 -2.82 -19.39
N VAL A 40 1.94 -3.49 -20.25
CA VAL A 40 1.89 -4.96 -20.33
C VAL A 40 3.27 -5.57 -20.61
N ARG A 41 4.04 -5.00 -21.53
CA ARG A 41 5.40 -5.47 -21.84
C ARG A 41 6.38 -5.21 -20.70
N LEU A 42 6.35 -4.02 -20.11
CA LEU A 42 7.22 -3.68 -18.97
C LEU A 42 6.93 -4.58 -17.76
N HIS A 43 5.66 -4.88 -17.49
CA HIS A 43 5.30 -5.80 -16.43
C HIS A 43 5.87 -7.20 -16.67
N ARG A 44 5.80 -7.69 -17.92
CA ARG A 44 6.40 -8.97 -18.28
C ARG A 44 7.92 -8.94 -18.16
N GLU A 45 8.56 -7.86 -18.59
CA GLU A 45 10.00 -7.63 -18.41
C GLU A 45 10.37 -7.70 -16.92
N LEU A 46 9.65 -6.96 -16.07
CA LEU A 46 9.83 -6.96 -14.62
C LEU A 46 9.75 -8.35 -14.01
N ALA A 47 8.76 -9.16 -14.41
CA ALA A 47 8.59 -10.53 -13.94
C ALA A 47 9.78 -11.45 -14.30
N GLY A 48 10.51 -11.15 -15.37
CA GLY A 48 11.70 -11.89 -15.80
C GLY A 48 13.02 -11.46 -15.12
N LEU A 49 13.03 -10.34 -14.39
CA LEU A 49 14.24 -9.80 -13.76
C LEU A 49 14.43 -10.38 -12.35
N THR A 50 15.60 -10.99 -12.13
CA THR A 50 16.03 -11.54 -10.82
C THR A 50 16.95 -10.60 -10.05
N GLU A 51 17.72 -9.76 -10.75
CA GLU A 51 18.65 -8.82 -10.12
C GLU A 51 17.92 -7.58 -9.59
N HIS A 52 18.21 -7.20 -8.35
CA HIS A 52 17.49 -6.12 -7.65
C HIS A 52 17.54 -4.77 -8.38
N LEU A 53 18.71 -4.31 -8.82
CA LEU A 53 18.85 -2.98 -9.44
C LEU A 53 18.14 -2.87 -10.82
N PRO A 54 18.34 -3.79 -11.78
CA PRO A 54 17.57 -3.80 -13.02
C PRO A 54 16.06 -3.90 -12.76
N ARG A 55 15.66 -4.71 -11.79
CA ARG A 55 14.25 -4.91 -11.42
C ARG A 55 13.64 -3.62 -10.90
N LEU A 56 14.34 -2.87 -10.04
CA LEU A 56 13.88 -1.58 -9.53
C LEU A 56 13.76 -0.52 -10.64
N ALA A 57 14.74 -0.45 -11.56
CA ALA A 57 14.67 0.44 -12.71
C ALA A 57 13.47 0.11 -13.62
N CYS A 58 13.19 -1.17 -13.85
CA CYS A 58 12.04 -1.63 -14.60
C CYS A 58 10.72 -1.31 -13.88
N ALA A 59 10.63 -1.55 -12.57
CA ALA A 59 9.45 -1.23 -11.75
C ALA A 59 9.12 0.27 -11.82
N ARG A 60 10.12 1.15 -11.75
CA ARG A 60 9.92 2.59 -11.92
C ARG A 60 9.37 2.95 -13.30
N ARG A 61 9.87 2.31 -14.37
CA ARG A 61 9.33 2.48 -15.73
C ARG A 61 7.88 2.02 -15.81
N VAL A 62 7.52 0.89 -15.20
CA VAL A 62 6.11 0.43 -15.11
C VAL A 62 5.25 1.50 -14.46
N LEU A 63 5.68 2.03 -13.31
CA LEU A 63 4.93 3.04 -12.54
C LEU A 63 4.81 4.36 -13.31
N ASP A 64 5.86 4.79 -13.99
CA ASP A 64 5.84 6.03 -14.79
C ASP A 64 4.93 5.89 -16.03
N GLU A 65 4.96 4.75 -16.73
CA GLU A 65 4.05 4.45 -17.85
C GLU A 65 2.62 4.13 -17.41
N ALA A 66 2.40 3.81 -16.14
CA ALA A 66 1.04 3.60 -15.62
C ALA A 66 0.33 4.89 -15.22
N LYS A 67 1.05 6.03 -15.20
CA LYS A 67 0.48 7.32 -14.82
C LYS A 67 -0.64 7.72 -15.79
N GLY A 68 -1.83 7.92 -15.24
CA GLY A 68 -3.02 8.32 -16.01
C GLY A 68 -3.82 7.15 -16.58
N LEU A 69 -3.36 5.90 -16.43
CA LEU A 69 -4.18 4.74 -16.75
C LEU A 69 -5.26 4.48 -15.68
N PRO A 70 -6.43 3.91 -16.06
CA PRO A 70 -7.48 3.62 -15.09
C PRO A 70 -7.01 2.62 -14.02
N ARG A 71 -7.16 2.97 -12.73
CA ARG A 71 -6.81 2.09 -11.61
C ARG A 71 -7.48 0.71 -11.68
N ALA A 72 -8.75 0.66 -12.09
CA ALA A 72 -9.49 -0.60 -12.25
C ALA A 72 -8.89 -1.53 -13.33
N TRP A 73 -8.11 -0.99 -14.28
CA TRP A 73 -7.38 -1.79 -15.25
C TRP A 73 -6.03 -2.25 -14.68
N LEU A 74 -5.31 -1.36 -14.00
CA LEU A 74 -4.03 -1.67 -13.33
C LEU A 74 -4.16 -2.74 -12.24
N ALA A 75 -5.26 -2.74 -11.48
CA ALA A 75 -5.54 -3.73 -10.44
C ALA A 75 -5.74 -5.16 -10.99
N LYS A 76 -5.77 -5.36 -12.32
CA LYS A 76 -5.90 -6.67 -12.95
C LYS A 76 -4.57 -7.36 -13.17
N PHE A 77 -3.45 -6.66 -12.98
CA PHE A 77 -2.13 -7.23 -13.12
C PHE A 77 -1.85 -8.16 -11.94
N PRO A 78 -1.51 -9.44 -12.19
CA PRO A 78 -1.21 -10.37 -11.11
C PRO A 78 0.06 -9.93 -10.38
N ALA A 79 -0.06 -9.72 -9.08
CA ALA A 79 1.07 -9.63 -8.16
C ALA A 79 1.34 -11.02 -7.59
N LYS A 80 2.60 -11.34 -7.26
CA LYS A 80 2.91 -12.56 -6.51
C LYS A 80 2.29 -12.53 -5.11
N HIS A 81 2.24 -11.34 -4.54
CA HIS A 81 1.74 -11.06 -3.21
C HIS A 81 1.04 -9.71 -3.20
N SER A 82 -0.17 -9.66 -2.65
CA SER A 82 -0.93 -8.42 -2.51
C SER A 82 -0.55 -7.78 -1.18
N ILE A 83 -0.11 -6.53 -1.19
CA ILE A 83 0.21 -5.80 0.05
C ILE A 83 -1.01 -5.09 0.64
N GLU A 84 -2.16 -5.17 -0.03
CA GLU A 84 -3.41 -4.58 0.42
C GLU A 84 -3.85 -5.13 1.78
N GLY A 85 -4.09 -4.24 2.74
CA GLY A 85 -4.48 -4.57 4.11
C GLY A 85 -3.33 -5.04 5.00
N GLU A 86 -2.10 -5.03 4.51
CA GLU A 86 -0.94 -5.50 5.27
C GLU A 86 -0.20 -4.37 5.98
N CYS A 87 0.44 -4.74 7.09
CA CYS A 87 1.36 -3.89 7.84
C CYS A 87 2.81 -4.26 7.49
N TRP A 88 3.62 -3.23 7.26
CA TRP A 88 5.02 -3.34 6.87
C TRP A 88 5.85 -2.41 7.72
N ALA A 89 7.09 -2.80 8.01
CA ALA A 89 7.96 -1.99 8.84
C ALA A 89 9.38 -1.83 8.31
N ALA A 90 9.98 -0.68 8.62
CA ALA A 90 11.40 -0.42 8.45
C ALA A 90 12.02 0.00 9.79
N ARG A 91 13.33 -0.19 9.88
CA ARG A 91 14.17 0.47 10.88
C ARG A 91 15.22 1.30 10.15
N ASP A 92 15.43 2.53 10.58
CA ASP A 92 16.56 3.33 10.10
C ASP A 92 17.85 3.01 10.88
N SER A 93 18.94 3.70 10.52
CA SER A 93 20.25 3.54 11.14
C SER A 93 20.34 4.09 12.57
N GLN A 94 19.38 4.91 12.98
CA GLN A 94 19.27 5.46 14.34
C GLN A 94 18.35 4.60 15.22
N GLY A 95 17.75 3.55 14.64
CA GLY A 95 16.83 2.64 15.31
C GLY A 95 15.37 3.10 15.26
N GLY A 96 15.06 4.20 14.57
CA GLY A 96 13.70 4.69 14.38
C GLY A 96 12.88 3.65 13.64
N VAL A 97 11.66 3.40 14.12
CA VAL A 97 10.76 2.40 13.56
C VAL A 97 9.69 3.10 12.73
N TYR A 98 9.51 2.62 11.51
CA TYR A 98 8.49 3.11 10.59
C TYR A 98 7.49 1.99 10.36
N LEU A 99 6.21 2.28 10.52
CA LEU A 99 5.11 1.37 10.29
C LEU A 99 4.24 1.92 9.16
N VAL A 100 3.91 1.07 8.21
CA VAL A 100 3.18 1.42 6.99
C VAL A 100 2.06 0.42 6.79
N VAL A 101 0.82 0.90 6.69
CA VAL A 101 -0.35 0.08 6.36
C VAL A 101 -0.92 0.52 5.03
N PHE A 102 -1.06 -0.43 4.10
CA PHE A 102 -1.55 -0.19 2.74
C PHE A 102 -3.04 -0.49 2.65
N ALA A 103 -3.90 0.48 2.98
CA ALA A 103 -5.35 0.25 3.02
C ALA A 103 -5.99 0.01 1.64
N ALA A 104 -7.05 -0.79 1.59
CA ALA A 104 -7.78 -1.20 0.38
C ALA A 104 -8.28 -0.08 -0.53
N ASP A 105 -8.56 1.10 0.03
CA ASP A 105 -9.02 2.28 -0.71
C ASP A 105 -7.87 3.11 -1.32
N GLY A 106 -6.64 2.58 -1.27
CA GLY A 106 -5.43 3.25 -1.74
C GLY A 106 -4.96 4.35 -0.80
N LYS A 107 -5.48 4.42 0.44
CA LYS A 107 -4.90 5.23 1.51
C LYS A 107 -3.72 4.51 2.14
N LEU A 108 -2.73 5.29 2.54
CA LEU A 108 -1.57 4.81 3.26
C LEU A 108 -1.66 5.35 4.69
N LEU A 109 -1.64 4.47 5.68
CA LEU A 109 -1.48 4.85 7.08
C LEU A 109 -0.01 4.69 7.43
N PHE A 110 0.55 5.68 8.14
CA PHE A 110 1.96 5.73 8.45
C PHE A 110 2.14 6.15 9.90
N LYS A 111 3.03 5.47 10.63
CA LYS A 111 3.46 5.85 11.97
C LYS A 111 4.98 5.79 12.04
N GLN A 112 5.59 6.86 12.54
CA GLN A 112 7.01 6.91 12.87
C GLN A 112 7.13 6.90 14.40
N GLY A 113 7.96 6.01 14.94
CA GLY A 113 8.28 5.97 16.36
C GLY A 113 9.78 6.16 16.58
N ASP A 114 10.13 6.93 17.60
CA ASP A 114 11.52 7.16 17.98
C ASP A 114 12.14 5.95 18.67
N ALA A 115 13.44 5.78 18.48
CA ALA A 115 14.25 4.70 19.05
C ALA A 115 14.49 4.94 20.55
N GLY A 116 13.47 4.80 21.38
CA GLY A 116 13.63 4.94 22.83
C GLY A 116 12.46 5.58 23.56
N ASP A 117 11.46 6.09 22.85
CA ASP A 117 10.16 6.32 23.46
C ASP A 117 9.55 4.95 23.75
N THR A 118 9.72 4.52 25.00
CA THR A 118 8.69 3.69 25.62
C THR A 118 7.42 4.50 25.48
N LEU A 119 6.46 4.01 24.70
CA LEU A 119 5.13 4.62 24.55
C LEU A 119 4.63 4.94 25.96
N ASP A 120 4.80 6.19 26.42
CA ASP A 120 4.20 6.62 27.65
C ASP A 120 2.70 6.52 27.39
N GLU A 121 1.97 5.79 28.26
CA GLU A 121 0.57 5.41 28.02
C GLU A 121 -0.36 6.62 27.84
N ASP A 122 0.13 7.83 28.14
CA ASP A 122 -0.56 9.11 28.06
C ASP A 122 -0.18 9.96 26.82
N ASP A 123 0.83 9.57 26.03
CA ASP A 123 1.09 10.23 24.74
C ASP A 123 0.04 9.72 23.75
N GLU A 124 -1.07 10.47 23.65
CA GLU A 124 -2.01 10.33 22.54
C GLU A 124 -1.16 10.28 21.27
N PRO A 125 -1.22 9.17 20.50
CA PRO A 125 -0.39 9.02 19.32
C PRO A 125 -0.59 10.29 18.53
N ASP A 126 0.49 11.03 18.26
CA ASP A 126 0.41 12.24 17.46
C ASP A 126 -0.32 11.81 16.19
N GLU A 127 -1.61 12.16 16.08
CA GLU A 127 -2.48 11.83 14.97
C GLU A 127 -2.06 12.73 13.81
N THR A 128 -0.79 12.64 13.45
CA THR A 128 -0.29 12.93 12.12
C THR A 128 -0.86 11.84 11.21
N GLU A 129 -2.19 11.85 11.07
CA GLU A 129 -2.92 11.25 9.96
C GLU A 129 -2.43 11.96 8.69
N GLY A 130 -1.23 11.61 8.24
CA GLY A 130 -0.74 12.00 6.94
C GLY A 130 -1.61 11.33 5.89
N ASP A 131 -2.26 12.12 5.03
CA ASP A 131 -3.02 11.63 3.88
C ASP A 131 -2.07 11.02 2.83
N GLY A 132 -1.56 9.83 3.11
CA GLY A 132 -0.72 9.10 2.18
C GLY A 132 -1.56 8.35 1.13
N ARG A 133 -0.95 8.12 -0.03
CA ARG A 133 -1.57 7.36 -1.13
C ARG A 133 -0.63 6.27 -1.59
N TRP A 134 -1.19 5.14 -2.01
CA TRP A 134 -0.40 4.08 -2.63
C TRP A 134 -1.09 3.44 -3.82
N MET A 135 -0.33 2.65 -4.56
CA MET A 135 -0.78 1.83 -5.66
C MET A 135 0.21 0.69 -5.91
N GLN A 136 -0.31 -0.49 -6.27
CA GLN A 136 0.46 -1.64 -6.71
C GLN A 136 0.05 -2.04 -8.14
N ILE A 137 1.04 -2.41 -8.95
CA ILE A 137 0.89 -2.90 -10.32
C ILE A 137 1.76 -4.15 -10.45
N GLY A 138 1.16 -5.30 -10.17
CA GLY A 138 1.90 -6.54 -9.97
C GLY A 138 2.96 -6.40 -8.88
N ASP A 139 4.22 -6.63 -9.22
CA ASP A 139 5.31 -6.51 -8.24
C ASP A 139 5.85 -5.06 -8.11
N ALA A 140 5.46 -4.13 -8.99
CA ALA A 140 5.85 -2.72 -8.88
C ALA A 140 4.87 -1.97 -7.97
N MET A 141 5.38 -1.05 -7.14
CA MET A 141 4.54 -0.33 -6.21
C MET A 141 5.01 1.12 -6.03
N THR A 142 4.09 2.04 -5.78
CA THR A 142 4.42 3.42 -5.43
C THR A 142 3.57 3.88 -4.26
N PHE A 143 4.17 4.64 -3.36
CA PHE A 143 3.44 5.34 -2.31
C PHE A 143 3.98 6.74 -2.08
N SER A 144 3.15 7.60 -1.53
CA SER A 144 3.52 8.95 -1.13
C SER A 144 3.02 9.21 0.27
N ILE A 145 3.89 9.76 1.12
CA ILE A 145 3.53 10.25 2.46
C ILE A 145 3.40 11.77 2.34
N ALA A 146 2.26 12.32 2.78
CA ALA A 146 2.05 13.75 2.86
C ALA A 146 2.33 14.22 4.29
N HIS A 147 3.33 15.06 4.48
CA HIS A 147 3.56 15.69 5.80
C HIS A 147 2.55 16.82 5.99
N HIS A 148 1.81 16.80 7.11
CA HIS A 148 0.64 17.66 7.34
C HIS A 148 0.97 19.12 7.71
N ASP A 149 2.25 19.48 7.80
CA ASP A 149 2.67 20.83 8.19
C ASP A 149 2.88 21.72 6.96
N ASP A 150 1.86 22.53 6.67
CA ASP A 150 1.66 23.73 5.83
C ASP A 150 2.73 24.21 4.80
N ARG A 151 3.57 23.32 4.27
CA ARG A 151 4.55 23.62 3.21
C ARG A 151 4.60 22.47 2.22
N LYS A 152 3.77 22.60 1.19
CA LYS A 152 3.87 22.23 -0.25
C LYS A 152 5.14 21.52 -0.81
N LYS A 153 5.97 20.82 -0.04
CA LYS A 153 7.33 20.42 -0.40
C LYS A 153 7.75 19.03 0.08
N ASP A 154 7.11 18.43 1.06
CA ASP A 154 7.59 17.13 1.59
C ASP A 154 6.72 15.96 1.16
N PHE A 155 6.31 15.92 -0.11
CA PHE A 155 5.84 14.66 -0.69
C PHE A 155 7.07 13.81 -1.01
N SER A 156 7.38 12.87 -0.13
CA SER A 156 8.29 11.80 -0.52
C SER A 156 7.56 10.85 -1.46
N ARG A 157 7.95 10.82 -2.74
CA ARG A 157 7.53 9.75 -3.66
C ARG A 157 8.43 8.55 -3.38
N GLN A 158 7.82 7.41 -3.13
CA GLN A 158 8.49 6.16 -2.81
C GLN A 158 8.11 5.15 -3.90
N ASP A 159 9.03 4.89 -4.83
CA ASP A 159 8.84 3.88 -5.87
C ASP A 159 9.63 2.63 -5.49
N GLY A 160 8.98 1.48 -5.52
CA GLY A 160 9.60 0.24 -5.08
C GLY A 160 9.16 -0.98 -5.87
N VAL A 161 9.76 -2.09 -5.48
CA VAL A 161 9.43 -3.42 -5.97
C VAL A 161 9.26 -4.37 -4.81
N LEU A 162 8.27 -5.25 -4.95
CA LEU A 162 8.02 -6.35 -4.03
C LEU A 162 8.85 -7.57 -4.46
N THR A 163 9.55 -8.14 -3.48
CA THR A 163 10.33 -9.37 -3.61
C THR A 163 10.09 -10.25 -2.40
N ASN A 164 9.37 -11.36 -2.58
CA ASN A 164 8.96 -12.28 -1.52
C ASN A 164 8.33 -11.51 -0.34
N ASP A 165 9.10 -11.29 0.72
CA ASP A 165 8.66 -10.69 1.98
C ASP A 165 9.31 -9.33 2.26
N THR A 166 9.90 -8.72 1.22
CA THR A 166 10.59 -7.42 1.31
C THR A 166 10.10 -6.49 0.22
N LEU A 167 9.62 -5.32 0.64
CA LEU A 167 9.46 -4.17 -0.24
C LEU A 167 10.74 -3.36 -0.19
N SER A 168 11.26 -2.96 -1.34
CA SER A 168 12.44 -2.10 -1.37
C SER A 168 12.39 -1.17 -2.56
N GLY A 169 13.02 -0.01 -2.43
CA GLY A 169 12.86 1.01 -3.44
C GLY A 169 13.71 2.24 -3.27
N ILE A 170 13.35 3.25 -4.05
CA ILE A 170 13.95 4.57 -4.05
C ILE A 170 12.90 5.59 -3.62
N GLY A 171 13.27 6.42 -2.66
CA GLY A 171 12.52 7.59 -2.24
C GLY A 171 13.09 8.86 -2.86
N SER A 172 12.23 9.85 -3.08
CA SER A 172 12.66 11.21 -3.41
C SER A 172 11.73 12.26 -2.82
N ASN A 173 12.28 13.35 -2.29
CA ASN A 173 11.52 14.52 -1.82
C ASN A 173 11.38 15.59 -2.92
N ALA A 174 10.71 16.72 -2.65
CA ALA A 174 10.57 17.78 -3.66
C ALA A 174 11.86 18.58 -3.90
N ASP A 175 12.82 18.52 -2.99
CA ASP A 175 14.15 19.13 -3.17
C ASP A 175 15.05 18.27 -4.07
N GLY A 176 14.60 17.05 -4.42
CA GLY A 176 15.31 16.14 -5.32
C GLY A 176 16.34 15.26 -4.63
N ASP A 177 16.38 15.25 -3.29
CA ASP A 177 17.16 14.27 -2.55
C ASP A 177 16.62 12.88 -2.83
N ILE A 178 17.52 11.91 -2.96
CA ILE A 178 17.20 10.53 -3.30
C ILE A 178 17.81 9.63 -2.23
N TRP A 179 17.03 8.65 -1.77
CA TRP A 179 17.47 7.63 -0.83
C TRP A 179 16.93 6.26 -1.23
N THR A 180 17.49 5.21 -0.66
CA THR A 180 16.95 3.85 -0.77
C THR A 180 16.21 3.49 0.51
N TRP A 181 15.16 2.69 0.40
CA TRP A 181 14.39 2.21 1.54
C TRP A 181 14.10 0.71 1.40
N SER A 182 13.82 0.06 2.52
CA SER A 182 13.45 -1.35 2.60
C SER A 182 12.47 -1.55 3.74
N LEU A 183 11.35 -2.23 3.49
CA LEU A 183 10.35 -2.61 4.47
C LEU A 183 10.24 -4.15 4.49
N GLY A 184 10.19 -4.72 5.69
CA GLY A 184 9.83 -6.14 5.90
C GLY A 184 8.35 -6.27 6.24
N SER A 185 7.75 -7.40 5.85
CA SER A 185 6.38 -7.73 6.28
C SER A 185 6.38 -8.03 7.78
N ILE A 186 5.40 -7.49 8.51
CA ILE A 186 5.20 -7.79 9.94
C ILE A 186 3.78 -8.33 10.12
N PRO A 187 3.59 -9.45 10.84
CA PRO A 187 2.26 -9.92 11.21
C PRO A 187 1.51 -8.84 12.01
N ILE A 188 0.24 -8.59 11.68
CA ILE A 188 -0.60 -7.59 12.39
C ILE A 188 -0.68 -7.90 13.91
N GLU A 189 -0.62 -9.18 14.29
CA GLU A 189 -0.62 -9.61 15.70
C GLU A 189 0.62 -9.17 16.48
N GLU A 190 1.75 -8.96 15.81
CA GLU A 190 2.98 -8.42 16.39
C GLU A 190 2.88 -6.90 16.52
N PHE A 191 2.23 -6.24 15.56
CA PHE A 191 1.86 -4.83 15.64
C PHE A 191 0.93 -4.54 16.83
N GLU A 192 -0.13 -5.32 17.04
CA GLU A 192 -1.06 -5.08 18.16
C GLU A 192 -0.38 -5.24 19.53
N ARG A 193 0.60 -6.15 19.65
CA ARG A 193 1.32 -6.38 20.92
C ARG A 193 2.29 -5.27 21.30
N ASP A 194 2.98 -4.70 20.31
CA ASP A 194 4.00 -3.67 20.57
C ASP A 194 3.45 -2.24 20.50
N THR A 195 2.26 -2.04 19.92
CA THR A 195 1.74 -0.69 19.62
C THR A 195 0.44 -0.33 20.33
N LEU A 196 -0.36 -1.29 20.77
CA LEU A 196 -1.51 -0.99 21.63
C LEU A 196 -1.04 -1.07 23.08
N PRO A 197 -1.14 0.02 23.87
CA PRO A 197 -0.91 -0.10 25.31
C PRO A 197 -1.80 -1.22 25.84
N ALA A 198 -1.27 -2.05 26.73
CA ALA A 198 -2.06 -3.07 27.39
C ALA A 198 -3.31 -2.36 27.92
N LEU A 199 -4.50 -2.79 27.49
CA LEU A 199 -5.74 -2.24 28.02
C LEU A 199 -5.60 -2.26 29.55
N PRO A 200 -5.68 -1.11 30.24
CA PRO A 200 -5.51 -1.08 31.67
C PRO A 200 -6.46 -2.14 32.23
N ASP A 201 -5.92 -3.04 33.07
CA ASP A 201 -6.70 -4.12 33.69
C ASP A 201 -8.05 -3.52 34.07
N GLU A 202 -9.13 -3.94 33.39
CA GLU A 202 -10.46 -3.39 33.66
C GLU A 202 -10.59 -3.45 35.18
N PRO A 203 -10.78 -2.31 35.86
CA PRO A 203 -10.88 -2.34 37.31
C PRO A 203 -11.96 -3.35 37.60
N SER A 204 -11.60 -4.41 38.33
CA SER A 204 -12.48 -5.50 38.71
C SER A 204 -13.64 -4.90 39.49
N ASP A 205 -14.63 -4.40 38.77
CA ASP A 205 -15.74 -3.64 39.31
C ASP A 205 -16.76 -4.68 39.76
N SER A 206 -16.45 -5.31 40.89
CA SER A 206 -17.37 -6.11 41.68
C SER A 206 -18.38 -5.21 42.40
N SER A 207 -18.92 -4.21 41.70
CA SER A 207 -19.94 -3.30 42.19
C SER A 207 -21.25 -3.58 41.48
N THR A 208 -22.18 -4.14 42.26
CA THR A 208 -23.55 -4.50 41.91
C THR A 208 -24.28 -3.41 41.11
N ARG A 209 -24.60 -3.70 39.83
CA ARG A 209 -25.54 -2.90 39.04
C ARG A 209 -26.92 -2.87 39.69
N SER A 210 -27.29 -1.69 40.20
CA SER A 210 -28.69 -1.31 40.40
C SER A 210 -29.26 -0.80 39.08
N THR A 211 -30.26 -1.50 38.54
CA THR A 211 -30.97 -1.17 37.29
C THR A 211 -31.70 0.18 37.35
N PRO A 212 -31.51 1.10 36.39
CA PRO A 212 -32.44 2.19 36.16
C PRO A 212 -33.56 1.80 35.18
N LYS A 213 -34.78 2.21 35.52
CA LYS A 213 -36.04 1.96 34.80
C LYS A 213 -36.02 2.52 33.37
N ARG A 214 -36.40 1.68 32.40
CA ARG A 214 -36.76 2.06 31.02
C ARG A 214 -37.82 3.17 31.02
N LYS A 215 -37.52 4.31 30.39
CA LYS A 215 -38.53 5.23 29.86
C LYS A 215 -38.70 4.96 28.36
N HIS A 216 -39.92 4.60 27.98
CA HIS A 216 -40.35 4.50 26.59
C HIS A 216 -40.31 5.89 25.93
N VAL A 217 -39.65 5.99 24.77
CA VAL A 217 -39.80 7.11 23.83
C VAL A 217 -40.25 6.55 22.49
N LEU A 218 -41.38 7.09 21.99
CA LEU A 218 -42.04 6.74 20.74
C LEU A 218 -41.31 7.34 19.51
N PRO A 219 -41.47 6.75 18.31
CA PRO A 219 -40.81 7.24 17.10
C PRO A 219 -41.54 8.45 16.48
N ARG A 220 -40.78 9.47 16.05
CA ARG A 220 -41.29 10.56 15.19
C ARG A 220 -40.65 10.51 13.79
N ARG A 221 -41.49 10.05 12.85
CA ARG A 221 -41.73 10.45 11.45
C ARG A 221 -40.58 10.93 10.53
N ARG A 222 -40.51 10.24 9.38
CA ARG A 222 -39.98 10.67 8.07
C ARG A 222 -40.58 12.00 7.61
N TRP A 223 -39.76 12.79 6.92
CA TRP A 223 -40.21 13.71 5.87
C TRP A 223 -39.52 13.35 4.55
N LYS A 224 -40.26 13.66 3.47
CA LYS A 224 -40.06 13.29 2.07
C LYS A 224 -38.84 13.96 1.44
#